data_AF-A0A109LLC0-F1
#
_entry.id   AF-A0A109LLC0-F1
#
_cell.length_a   1.000
_cell.length_b   1.000
_cell.length_c   1.000
_cell.angle_alpha   90.00
_cell.angle_beta   90.00
_cell.angle_gamma   90.00
#
_symmetry.space_group_name_H-M   'P 1'
#
loop_
_entity.id
_entity.type
_entity.pdbx_description
1 polymer ?
#
loop_
_entity_poly.entity_id
_entity_poly.type
_entity_poly.pdbx_seq_one_letter_code
_entity_poly.pdbx_strand_id
1 'polypeptide(L)'
;MVNNQWAISTFQAIAGGEATTFAGRGVGCGIASLRVDGNDFIAVYAASAWAAERARRNLGPTLIEWVTYRAGPHSTSDDPSKYRPADDWSHFPLGDPIARLKQHLIKIGQWSEEEHAAVSAELEAEVVKAQKEAEQYGTLAGGQIPSAATMFEDVYKEMPEHLKRQRQELGV
;
A
#
# COMPACT_ATOMS: atom_id res chain seq x y z
N MET A 1 -4.32 9.04 4.58
CA MET A 1 -3.02 9.60 4.18
C MET A 1 -1.94 8.78 4.88
N VAL A 2 -1.06 8.12 4.12
CA VAL A 2 -0.01 7.27 4.69
C VAL A 2 1.28 8.08 4.75
N ASN A 3 1.66 8.51 5.96
CA ASN A 3 2.92 9.18 6.21
C ASN A 3 3.97 8.13 6.55
N ASN A 4 4.66 7.64 5.53
CA ASN A 4 5.76 6.67 5.65
C ASN A 4 7.15 7.35 5.73
N GLN A 5 7.17 8.65 6.03
CA GLN A 5 8.31 9.56 6.16
C GLN A 5 9.03 9.96 4.84
N TRP A 6 8.75 9.29 3.72
CA TRP A 6 9.55 9.43 2.49
C TRP A 6 8.71 9.39 1.20
N ALA A 7 8.97 10.32 0.28
CA ALA A 7 8.50 10.26 -1.10
C ALA A 7 9.70 10.06 -2.04
N ILE A 8 9.93 8.84 -2.53
CA ILE A 8 11.17 8.44 -3.20
C ILE A 8 12.36 8.67 -2.24
N SER A 9 13.13 9.74 -2.46
CA SER A 9 14.26 10.20 -1.66
C SER A 9 13.97 11.45 -0.82
N THR A 10 12.80 12.06 -1.01
CA THR A 10 12.42 13.31 -0.36
C THR A 10 11.84 13.05 1.02
N PHE A 11 12.46 13.58 2.07
CA PHE A 11 11.94 13.51 3.44
C PHE A 11 10.65 14.32 3.59
N GLN A 12 9.71 13.82 4.40
CA GLN A 12 8.36 14.38 4.58
C GLN A 12 8.33 15.87 4.98
N ALA A 13 9.38 16.40 5.61
CA ALA A 13 9.45 17.82 5.95
C ALA A 13 9.32 18.72 4.72
N ILE A 14 9.91 18.31 3.58
CA ILE A 14 9.85 19.03 2.29
C ILE A 14 8.43 18.99 1.70
N ALA A 15 7.62 17.98 2.04
CA ALA A 15 6.18 17.95 1.73
C ALA A 15 5.36 18.93 2.61
N GLY A 16 6.04 19.80 3.37
CA GLY A 16 5.47 20.74 4.32
C GLY A 16 5.12 20.10 5.67
N GLY A 17 5.69 18.94 6.01
CA GLY A 17 5.47 18.30 7.31
C GLY A 17 6.34 18.86 8.45
N GLU A 18 7.25 19.80 8.16
CA GLU A 18 8.02 20.50 9.18
C GLU A 18 7.10 21.27 10.14
N ALA A 19 7.27 21.07 11.45
CA ALA A 19 6.48 21.69 12.52
C ALA A 19 4.95 21.57 12.35
N THR A 20 4.46 20.66 11.51
CA THR A 20 3.02 20.43 11.29
C THR A 20 2.70 18.95 11.26
N THR A 21 1.41 18.63 11.15
CA THR A 21 0.95 17.27 10.87
C THR A 21 0.05 17.29 9.63
N PHE A 22 -0.03 16.16 8.95
CA PHE A 22 -0.93 16.02 7.81
C PHE A 22 -2.38 15.93 8.28
N ALA A 23 -2.67 15.33 9.44
CA ALA A 23 -3.99 15.36 10.06
C ALA A 23 -4.48 16.80 10.30
N GLY A 24 -3.58 17.70 10.73
CA GLY A 24 -3.93 19.11 10.96
C GLY A 24 -4.46 19.84 9.72
N ARG A 25 -4.07 19.42 8.51
CA ARG A 25 -4.59 19.97 7.26
C ARG A 25 -6.10 19.71 7.10
N GLY A 26 -6.59 18.56 7.56
CA GLY A 26 -8.02 18.26 7.55
C GLY A 26 -8.79 19.16 8.50
N VAL A 27 -8.25 19.43 9.68
CA VAL A 27 -8.85 20.37 10.65
C VAL A 27 -9.01 21.76 10.04
N GLY A 28 -7.98 22.27 9.34
CA GLY A 28 -8.03 23.57 8.65
C GLY A 28 -9.11 23.65 7.56
N CYS A 29 -9.55 22.51 7.03
CA CYS A 29 -10.60 22.40 6.02
C CYS A 29 -11.96 21.98 6.60
N GLY A 30 -12.14 21.99 7.92
CA GLY A 30 -13.40 21.58 8.56
C GLY A 30 -13.68 20.07 8.53
N ILE A 31 -12.64 19.24 8.34
CA ILE A 31 -12.74 17.79 8.30
C ILE A 31 -12.25 17.21 9.64
N ALA A 32 -13.07 16.37 10.27
CA ALA A 32 -12.67 15.65 11.48
C ALA A 32 -11.44 14.80 11.17
N SER A 33 -10.38 14.94 11.96
CA SER A 33 -9.06 14.38 11.61
C SER A 33 -8.44 13.60 12.76
N LEU A 34 -7.84 12.45 12.45
CA LEU A 34 -7.11 11.60 13.38
C LEU A 34 -5.66 11.45 12.92
N ARG A 35 -4.74 11.36 13.89
CA ARG A 35 -3.34 10.98 13.67
C ARG A 35 -3.05 9.72 14.48
N VAL A 36 -2.79 8.63 13.78
CA VAL A 36 -2.82 7.28 14.35
C VAL A 36 -1.50 6.57 14.06
N ASP A 37 -1.05 5.77 15.01
CA ASP A 37 0.05 4.81 14.81
C ASP A 37 -0.35 3.84 13.69
N GLY A 38 0.33 3.94 12.55
CA GLY A 38 0.08 3.09 11.39
C GLY A 38 0.64 1.68 11.52
N ASN A 39 1.46 1.42 12.55
CA ASN A 39 2.03 0.10 12.84
C ASN A 39 1.33 -0.61 14.01
N ASP A 40 0.32 0.02 14.61
CA ASP A 40 -0.58 -0.61 15.58
C ASP A 40 -1.84 -1.11 14.87
N PHE A 41 -1.91 -2.41 14.58
CA PHE A 41 -3.06 -2.98 13.85
C PHE A 41 -4.40 -2.73 14.56
N ILE A 42 -4.42 -2.74 15.90
CA ILE A 42 -5.64 -2.53 16.67
C ILE A 42 -6.05 -1.06 16.59
N ALA A 43 -5.10 -0.12 16.68
CA ALA A 43 -5.38 1.30 16.48
C ALA A 43 -5.85 1.59 15.06
N VAL A 44 -5.24 0.94 14.05
CA VAL A 44 -5.66 1.03 12.64
C VAL A 44 -7.09 0.56 12.46
N TYR A 45 -7.44 -0.62 12.99
CA TYR A 45 -8.79 -1.15 12.94
C TYR A 45 -9.78 -0.21 13.65
N ALA A 46 -9.49 0.20 14.89
CA ALA A 46 -10.38 1.02 15.69
C ALA A 46 -10.64 2.40 15.06
N ALA A 47 -9.60 3.09 14.59
CA ALA A 47 -9.73 4.39 13.94
C ALA A 47 -10.46 4.29 12.60
N SER A 48 -10.20 3.23 11.83
CA SER A 48 -10.91 2.96 10.57
C SER A 48 -12.38 2.67 10.81
N ALA A 49 -12.71 1.83 11.80
CA ALA A 49 -14.08 1.51 12.17
C ALA A 49 -14.84 2.77 12.64
N TRP A 50 -14.22 3.61 13.46
CA TRP A 50 -14.78 4.90 13.89
C TRP A 50 -15.08 5.82 12.70
N ALA A 51 -14.11 5.98 11.79
CA ALA A 51 -14.27 6.83 10.61
C ALA A 51 -15.35 6.30 9.66
N ALA A 52 -15.40 4.98 9.45
CA ALA A 52 -16.41 4.34 8.62
C ALA A 52 -17.81 4.49 9.21
N GLU A 53 -17.96 4.38 10.53
CA GLU A 53 -19.24 4.59 11.21
C GLU A 53 -19.70 6.04 11.08
N ARG A 54 -18.79 7.01 11.29
CA ARG A 54 -19.08 8.43 11.10
C ARG A 54 -19.55 8.72 9.67
N ALA A 55 -18.87 8.17 8.66
CA ALA A 55 -19.24 8.33 7.27
C ALA A 55 -20.61 7.72 6.96
N ARG A 56 -20.86 6.46 7.39
CA ARG A 56 -22.15 5.77 7.17
C ARG A 56 -23.33 6.46 7.85
N ARG A 57 -23.10 7.13 8.98
CA ARG A 57 -24.12 7.94 9.67
C ARG A 57 -24.31 9.33 9.06
N ASN A 58 -23.70 9.62 7.91
CA ASN A 58 -23.74 10.93 7.25
C ASN A 58 -23.24 12.08 8.14
N LEU A 59 -22.30 11.81 9.04
CA LEU A 59 -21.71 12.82 9.92
C LEU A 59 -20.50 13.53 9.28
N GLY A 60 -20.29 13.34 7.98
CA GLY A 60 -19.24 13.97 7.17
C GLY A 60 -17.99 13.10 6.95
N PRO A 61 -16.99 13.63 6.22
CA PRO A 61 -15.75 12.93 5.90
C PRO A 61 -14.73 12.98 7.04
N THR A 62 -13.85 11.99 7.11
CA THR A 62 -12.76 11.91 8.10
C THR A 62 -11.41 11.83 7.38
N LEU A 63 -10.43 12.61 7.82
CA LEU A 63 -9.03 12.45 7.40
C LEU A 63 -8.28 11.64 8.47
N ILE A 64 -7.57 10.59 8.05
CA ILE A 64 -6.65 9.86 8.93
C ILE A 64 -5.22 9.98 8.39
N GLU A 65 -4.31 10.50 9.21
CA GLU A 65 -2.87 10.36 9.04
C GLU A 65 -2.41 9.07 9.73
N TRP A 66 -1.93 8.12 8.93
CA TRP A 66 -1.29 6.91 9.40
C TRP A 66 0.22 7.15 9.48
N VAL A 67 0.76 7.22 10.70
CA VAL A 67 2.18 7.42 10.94
C VAL A 67 2.86 6.06 10.88
N THR A 68 3.64 5.84 9.83
CA THR A 68 4.37 4.59 9.59
C THR A 68 5.73 4.92 8.98
N TYR A 69 6.44 3.92 8.46
CA TYR A 69 7.73 4.09 7.82
C TYR A 69 7.82 3.18 6.58
N ARG A 70 8.49 3.64 5.52
CA ARG A 70 8.77 2.80 4.35
C ARG A 70 10.05 1.98 4.57
N ALA A 71 9.93 0.75 5.07
CA ALA A 71 11.06 -0.11 5.41
C ALA A 71 12.05 -0.29 4.25
N GLY A 72 11.51 -0.75 3.13
CA GLY A 72 12.29 -1.07 1.95
C GLY A 72 12.56 0.13 1.04
N PRO A 73 13.14 -0.16 -0.13
CA PRO A 73 13.25 0.79 -1.24
C PRO A 73 11.92 1.41 -1.63
N HIS A 74 11.98 2.54 -2.33
CA HIS A 74 10.82 3.11 -2.99
C HIS A 74 10.24 2.15 -4.04
N SER A 75 11.13 1.51 -4.81
CA SER A 75 10.81 0.55 -5.87
C SER A 75 12.04 -0.31 -6.18
N THR A 76 11.91 -1.23 -7.14
CA THR A 76 13.03 -2.03 -7.66
C THR A 76 14.09 -1.22 -8.42
N SER A 77 13.81 0.06 -8.71
CA SER A 77 14.75 0.98 -9.37
C SER A 77 15.41 1.97 -8.41
N ASP A 78 15.13 1.84 -7.11
CA ASP A 78 15.56 2.79 -6.08
C ASP A 78 16.64 2.20 -5.14
N ASP A 79 17.45 3.09 -4.58
CA ASP A 79 18.50 2.75 -3.61
C ASP A 79 18.47 3.71 -2.41
N PRO A 80 17.86 3.29 -1.29
CA PRO A 80 17.76 4.10 -0.08
C PRO A 80 19.08 4.55 0.54
N SER A 81 20.15 3.76 0.36
CA SER A 81 21.44 4.04 0.98
C SER A 81 22.06 5.36 0.51
N LYS A 82 21.58 5.89 -0.63
CA LYS A 82 22.03 7.16 -1.21
C LYS A 82 21.45 8.39 -0.53
N TYR A 83 20.38 8.27 0.26
CA TYR A 83 19.68 9.44 0.79
C TYR A 83 19.10 9.29 2.20
N ARG A 84 19.19 8.12 2.84
CA ARG A 84 18.82 7.92 4.24
C ARG A 84 19.69 6.86 4.92
N PRO A 85 19.75 6.83 6.26
CA PRO A 85 20.51 5.82 6.98
C PRO A 85 20.04 4.40 6.63
N ALA A 86 20.98 3.45 6.51
CA ALA A 86 20.65 2.07 6.17
C ALA A 86 19.94 1.33 7.33
N ASP A 87 20.18 1.77 8.57
CA ASP A 87 19.63 1.27 9.83
C ASP A 87 18.41 2.08 10.33
N ASP A 88 17.83 2.92 9.47
CA ASP A 88 16.76 3.85 9.88
C ASP A 88 15.48 3.11 10.32
N TRP A 89 15.15 1.97 9.68
CA TRP A 89 14.00 1.14 10.08
C TRP A 89 14.15 0.53 11.48
N SER A 90 15.36 0.07 11.85
CA SER A 90 15.56 -0.55 13.17
C SER A 90 15.44 0.45 14.32
N HIS A 91 15.57 1.75 14.02
CA HIS A 91 15.40 2.84 14.97
C HIS A 91 14.02 3.49 14.92
N PHE A 92 13.13 3.05 14.00
CA PHE A 92 11.81 3.66 13.88
C PHE A 92 10.97 3.36 15.14
N PRO A 93 10.49 4.38 15.87
CA PRO A 93 9.91 4.17 17.21
C PRO A 93 8.64 3.31 17.25
N LEU A 94 7.91 3.23 16.13
CA LEU A 94 6.67 2.46 16.05
C LEU A 94 6.91 1.00 15.62
N GLY A 95 8.17 0.60 15.39
CA GLY A 95 8.59 -0.77 15.16
C GLY A 95 7.96 -1.44 13.94
N ASP A 96 7.95 -2.78 13.94
CA ASP A 96 7.33 -3.60 12.90
C ASP A 96 5.87 -3.95 13.28
N PRO A 97 4.87 -3.71 12.40
CA PRO A 97 3.47 -3.98 12.71
C PRO A 97 3.15 -5.46 12.94
N ILE A 98 3.77 -6.36 12.19
CA ILE A 98 3.56 -7.80 12.32
C ILE A 98 4.14 -8.27 13.64
N ALA A 99 5.36 -7.82 13.98
CA ALA A 99 6.01 -8.19 15.24
C ALA A 99 5.21 -7.70 16.46
N ARG A 100 4.72 -6.45 16.42
CA ARG A 100 3.90 -5.88 17.50
C ARG A 100 2.58 -6.61 17.69
N LEU A 101 1.86 -6.88 16.60
CA LEU A 101 0.59 -7.61 16.67
C LEU A 101 0.81 -9.05 17.17
N LYS A 102 1.83 -9.74 16.65
CA LYS A 102 2.23 -11.07 17.11
C LYS A 102 2.47 -11.09 18.61
N GLN A 103 3.31 -10.18 19.12
CA GLN A 103 3.60 -10.08 20.55
C GLN A 103 2.33 -9.85 21.38
N HIS A 104 1.46 -8.96 20.92
CA HIS A 104 0.20 -8.67 21.61
C HIS A 104 -0.73 -9.89 21.65
N LEU A 105 -0.97 -10.54 20.51
CA LEU A 105 -1.89 -11.66 20.41
C LEU A 105 -1.41 -12.90 21.17
N ILE A 106 -0.11 -13.19 21.14
CA ILE A 106 0.49 -14.27 21.95
C ILE A 106 0.26 -13.96 23.44
N LYS A 107 0.51 -12.73 23.87
CA LYS A 107 0.35 -12.33 25.26
C LYS A 107 -1.10 -12.49 25.77
N ILE A 108 -2.10 -12.29 24.91
CA ILE A 108 -3.52 -12.47 25.27
C ILE A 108 -4.05 -13.88 24.95
N GLY A 109 -3.19 -14.82 24.55
CA GLY A 109 -3.57 -16.20 24.25
C GLY A 109 -4.45 -16.37 23.02
N GLN A 110 -4.35 -15.46 22.05
CA GLN A 110 -5.09 -15.49 20.77
C GLN A 110 -4.18 -15.80 19.58
N TRP A 111 -2.92 -16.12 19.83
CA TRP A 111 -1.93 -16.52 18.83
C TRP A 111 -0.78 -17.30 19.49
N SER A 112 0.04 -17.96 18.68
CA SER A 112 1.21 -18.73 19.12
C SER A 112 2.36 -18.63 18.12
N GLU A 113 3.56 -19.06 18.53
CA GLU A 113 4.70 -19.16 17.63
C GLU A 113 4.47 -20.24 16.56
N GLU A 114 3.80 -21.32 16.95
CA GLU A 114 3.43 -22.44 16.08
C GLU A 114 2.44 -21.99 15.01
N GLU A 115 1.37 -21.26 15.37
CA GLU A 115 0.43 -20.68 14.41
C GLU A 115 1.11 -19.67 13.49
N HIS A 116 2.02 -18.84 14.01
CA HIS A 116 2.76 -17.88 13.20
C HIS A 116 3.58 -18.58 12.11
N ALA A 117 4.35 -19.60 12.49
CA ALA A 117 5.16 -20.38 11.55
C ALA A 117 4.31 -21.16 10.54
N ALA A 118 3.19 -21.75 10.99
CA ALA A 118 2.29 -22.50 10.13
C ALA A 118 1.66 -21.61 9.05
N VAL A 119 1.13 -20.43 9.44
CA VAL A 119 0.54 -19.48 8.49
C VAL A 119 1.58 -18.91 7.54
N SER A 120 2.80 -18.62 8.01
CA SER A 120 3.89 -18.20 7.11
C SER A 120 4.18 -19.26 6.04
N ALA A 121 4.29 -20.53 6.42
CA ALA A 121 4.54 -21.62 5.47
C ALA A 121 3.37 -21.84 4.50
N GLU A 122 2.12 -21.70 4.97
CA GLU A 122 0.93 -21.78 4.12
C GLU A 122 0.92 -20.67 3.06
N LEU A 123 1.16 -19.42 3.48
CA LEU A 123 1.17 -18.27 2.58
C LEU A 123 2.32 -18.34 1.57
N GLU A 124 3.49 -18.85 1.96
CA GLU A 124 4.59 -19.12 1.03
C GLU A 124 4.18 -20.13 -0.05
N ALA A 125 3.54 -21.23 0.35
CA ALA A 125 3.06 -22.24 -0.59
C ALA A 125 1.97 -21.69 -1.52
N GLU A 126 1.07 -20.86 -0.99
CA GLU A 126 0.02 -20.18 -1.77
C GLU A 126 0.62 -19.25 -2.82
N VAL A 127 1.58 -18.39 -2.44
CA VAL A 127 2.24 -17.45 -3.36
C VAL A 127 3.00 -18.21 -4.45
N VAL A 128 3.74 -19.27 -4.11
CA VAL A 128 4.46 -20.08 -5.10
C VAL A 128 3.49 -20.77 -6.06
N LYS A 129 2.37 -21.28 -5.57
CA LYS A 129 1.33 -21.88 -6.41
C LYS A 129 0.72 -20.83 -7.35
N ALA A 130 0.32 -19.68 -6.82
CA ALA A 130 -0.26 -18.59 -7.60
C ALA A 130 0.73 -18.06 -8.67
N GLN A 131 2.02 -17.96 -8.34
CA GLN A 131 3.05 -17.61 -9.31
C GLN A 131 3.12 -18.63 -10.44
N LYS A 132 3.18 -19.93 -10.13
CA LYS A 132 3.22 -21.00 -11.14
C LYS A 132 1.97 -20.99 -12.03
N GLU A 133 0.81 -20.77 -11.46
CA GLU A 133 -0.45 -20.63 -12.21
C GLU A 133 -0.42 -19.40 -13.12
N ALA A 134 0.04 -18.25 -12.62
CA ALA A 134 0.16 -17.02 -13.41
C ALA A 134 1.15 -17.17 -14.58
N GLU A 135 2.30 -17.81 -14.34
CA GLU A 135 3.33 -18.04 -15.36
C GLU A 135 2.87 -18.94 -16.52
N GLN A 136 1.81 -19.74 -16.33
CA GLN A 136 1.18 -20.51 -17.41
C GLN A 136 0.47 -19.61 -18.45
N TYR A 137 0.15 -18.36 -18.10
CA TYR A 137 -0.49 -17.40 -19.00
C TYR A 137 0.52 -16.48 -19.70
N GLY A 138 1.81 -16.59 -19.37
CA GLY A 138 2.88 -15.85 -20.02
C GLY A 138 3.86 -15.24 -19.05
N THR A 139 5.05 -14.93 -19.58
CA THR A 139 6.12 -14.24 -18.87
C THR A 139 6.81 -13.28 -19.83
N LEU A 140 7.73 -12.44 -19.33
CA LEU A 140 8.54 -11.57 -20.18
C LEU A 140 9.31 -12.35 -21.27
N ALA A 141 9.67 -13.61 -21.00
CA ALA A 141 10.36 -14.47 -21.96
C ALA A 141 9.40 -15.27 -22.86
N GLY A 142 8.20 -15.58 -22.38
CA GLY A 142 7.28 -16.54 -23.01
C GLY A 142 6.54 -16.02 -24.24
N GLY A 143 6.58 -14.72 -24.55
CA GLY A 143 5.91 -14.11 -25.71
C GLY A 143 4.37 -14.18 -25.71
N GLN A 144 3.79 -14.95 -24.78
CA GLN A 144 2.37 -14.98 -24.47
C GLN A 144 2.01 -13.69 -23.74
N ILE A 145 1.46 -12.76 -24.51
CA ILE A 145 1.00 -11.46 -24.04
C ILE A 145 -0.42 -11.22 -24.55
N PRO A 146 -1.15 -10.24 -24.01
CA PRO A 146 -2.43 -9.81 -24.58
C PRO A 146 -2.30 -9.47 -26.07
N SER A 147 -3.38 -9.69 -26.83
CA SER A 147 -3.42 -9.34 -28.24
C SER A 147 -3.16 -7.84 -28.44
N ALA A 148 -2.36 -7.48 -29.45
CA ALA A 148 -2.14 -6.09 -29.80
C ALA A 148 -3.45 -5.36 -30.18
N ALA A 149 -4.50 -6.08 -30.60
CA ALA A 149 -5.82 -5.49 -30.85
C ALA A 149 -6.43 -4.83 -29.60
N THR A 150 -6.21 -5.43 -28.42
CA THR A 150 -6.76 -4.95 -27.15
C THR A 150 -6.12 -3.63 -26.70
N MET A 151 -4.97 -3.25 -27.27
CA MET A 151 -4.34 -1.95 -27.04
C MET A 151 -5.26 -0.76 -27.42
N PHE A 152 -6.20 -0.98 -28.34
CA PHE A 152 -7.12 0.05 -28.83
C PHE A 152 -8.49 0.04 -28.13
N GLU A 153 -8.77 -1.00 -27.35
CA GLU A 153 -10.02 -1.17 -26.63
C GLU A 153 -10.00 -0.33 -25.34
N ASP A 154 -11.18 -0.09 -24.75
CA ASP A 154 -11.38 0.63 -23.49
C ASP A 154 -10.88 2.10 -23.41
N VAL A 155 -10.33 2.67 -24.49
CA VAL A 155 -10.01 4.11 -24.58
C VAL A 155 -11.29 4.96 -24.56
N TYR A 156 -12.35 4.46 -25.20
CA TYR A 156 -13.69 5.03 -25.21
C TYR A 156 -14.71 3.90 -25.01
N LYS A 157 -15.93 4.23 -24.56
CA LYS A 157 -17.03 3.26 -24.47
C LYS A 157 -17.27 2.53 -25.79
N GLU A 158 -17.24 3.28 -26.88
CA GLU A 158 -17.30 2.75 -28.24
C GLU A 158 -16.05 3.22 -28.97
N MET A 159 -15.31 2.28 -29.56
CA MET A 159 -14.07 2.56 -30.28
C MET A 159 -14.34 3.54 -31.42
N PRO A 160 -13.80 4.78 -31.41
CA PRO A 160 -14.05 5.74 -32.46
C PRO A 160 -13.34 5.33 -33.75
N GLU A 161 -13.79 5.88 -34.88
CA GLU A 161 -13.29 5.52 -36.20
C GLU A 161 -11.76 5.64 -36.36
N HIS A 162 -11.12 6.61 -35.72
CA HIS A 162 -9.67 6.77 -35.81
C HIS A 162 -8.92 5.60 -35.14
N LEU A 163 -9.41 5.06 -34.01
CA LEU A 163 -8.79 3.89 -33.35
C LEU A 163 -9.06 2.62 -34.15
N LYS A 164 -10.23 2.46 -34.75
CA LYS A 164 -10.50 1.35 -35.68
C LYS A 164 -9.51 1.34 -36.84
N ARG A 165 -9.24 2.51 -37.42
CA ARG A 165 -8.28 2.67 -38.52
C ARG A 165 -6.85 2.37 -38.07
N GLN A 166 -6.42 2.86 -36.92
CA GLN A 166 -5.08 2.56 -36.38
C GLN A 166 -4.91 1.08 -36.06
N ARG A 167 -5.94 0.43 -35.50
CA ARG A 167 -5.93 -1.02 -35.25
C ARG A 167 -5.76 -1.80 -36.54
N GLN A 168 -6.54 -1.42 -37.57
CA GLN A 168 -6.42 -2.00 -38.92
C GLN A 168 -5.04 -1.74 -39.56
N GLU A 169 -4.45 -0.56 -39.38
CA GLU A 169 -3.11 -0.21 -39.88
C GLU A 169 -2.01 -1.03 -39.20
N LEU A 170 -2.19 -1.38 -37.93
CA LEU A 170 -1.31 -2.30 -37.19
C LEU A 170 -1.47 -3.77 -37.64
N GLY A 171 -2.54 -4.08 -38.37
CA GLY A 171 -2.81 -5.43 -38.90
C GLY A 171 -3.48 -6.37 -37.90
N VAL A 172 -4.14 -5.83 -36.87
CA VAL A 172 -4.86 -6.57 -35.81
C VAL A 172 -6.31 -6.13 -35.65
#